data_AF-A0A3B9H6J9-F1
#
_entry.id   AF-A0A3B9H6J9-F1
#
_cell.length_a   1.000
_cell.length_b   1.000
_cell.length_c   1.000
_cell.angle_alpha   90.00
_cell.angle_beta   90.00
_cell.angle_gamma   90.00
#
_symmetry.space_group_name_H-M   'P 1'
#
loop_
_entity.id
_entity.type
_entity.pdbx_description
1 polymer ?
#
loop_
_entity_poly.entity_id
_entity_poly.type
_entity_poly.pdbx_seq_one_letter_code
_entity_poly.pdbx_strand_id
1 'polypeptide(L)'
;MEYQNTLEFATKADHNDELNAVRDRFHFPVIEGKKCLYFTGNSLGLQPKSTKEFVDQELSDWAAFGVEGHFHSKRPWYAYHEFLTDKTAKLVGAQPDEVVVTHSLTTNLHLLMVSFYRPTKERYKIICEAKAFPSDQYALES
;
A
#
# COMPACT_ATOMS: atom_id res chain seq x y z
N MET A 1 25.70 -4.17 18.65
CA MET A 1 25.30 -2.84 19.16
C MET A 1 24.68 -3.07 20.53
N GLU A 2 25.13 -2.34 21.55
CA GLU A 2 24.57 -2.44 22.91
C GLU A 2 23.48 -1.38 23.07
N TYR A 3 22.24 -1.81 23.33
CA TYR A 3 21.08 -0.93 23.46
C TYR A 3 20.91 -0.47 24.90
N GLN A 4 20.59 0.81 25.12
CA GLN A 4 20.37 1.39 26.44
C GLN A 4 18.97 2.01 26.55
N ASN A 5 18.26 1.73 27.64
CA ASN A 5 16.95 2.33 27.92
C ASN A 5 17.09 3.72 28.55
N THR A 6 17.70 4.65 27.81
CA THR A 6 17.95 6.03 28.24
C THR A 6 17.54 7.02 27.15
N LEU A 7 17.15 8.24 27.55
CA LEU A 7 16.81 9.31 26.61
C LEU A 7 17.99 9.66 25.69
N GLU A 8 19.20 9.70 26.26
CA GLU A 8 20.44 10.00 25.52
C GLU A 8 20.66 9.01 24.37
N PHE A 9 20.44 7.71 24.62
CA PHE A 9 20.56 6.68 23.59
C PHE A 9 19.54 6.90 22.46
N ALA A 10 18.28 7.18 22.81
CA ALA A 10 17.22 7.43 21.82
C ALA A 10 17.51 8.69 20.98
N THR A 11 17.92 9.80 21.59
CA THR A 11 18.30 11.03 20.86
C THR A 11 19.49 10.81 19.94
N LYS A 12 20.49 10.04 20.39
CA LYS A 12 21.64 9.68 19.54
C LYS A 12 21.21 8.80 18.36
N ALA A 13 20.28 7.87 18.57
CA ALA A 13 19.72 7.05 17.50
C ALA A 13 18.96 7.90 16.46
N ASP A 14 18.11 8.84 16.90
CA ASP A 14 17.41 9.76 16.00
C ASP A 14 18.37 10.64 15.18
N HIS A 15 19.46 11.12 15.80
CA HIS A 15 20.48 11.93 15.11
C HIS A 15 21.23 11.14 14.04
N ASN A 16 21.48 9.85 14.28
CA ASN A 16 22.25 8.99 13.38
C ASN A 16 21.37 8.25 12.36
N ASP A 17 20.04 8.45 12.39
CA ASP A 17 19.13 7.88 11.40
C ASP A 17 19.24 8.61 10.06
N GLU A 18 19.84 7.94 9.07
CA GLU A 18 19.96 8.42 7.69
C GLU A 18 18.60 8.70 7.03
N LEU A 19 17.51 8.13 7.56
CA LEU A 19 16.15 8.30 7.05
C LEU A 19 15.35 9.39 7.79
N ASN A 20 15.94 10.11 8.75
CA ASN A 20 15.20 11.04 9.60
C ASN A 20 14.38 12.07 8.79
N ALA A 21 14.91 12.56 7.67
CA ALA A 21 14.29 13.54 6.79
C ALA A 21 13.04 13.00 6.08
N VAL A 22 12.90 11.67 5.95
CA VAL A 22 11.70 11.04 5.39
C VAL A 22 10.47 11.36 6.24
N ARG A 23 10.65 11.53 7.55
CA ARG A 23 9.58 11.90 8.47
C ARG A 23 8.86 13.18 8.03
N ASP A 24 9.59 14.16 7.51
CA ASP A 24 9.03 15.45 7.10
C ASP A 24 8.16 15.36 5.84
N ARG A 25 8.11 14.21 5.18
CA ARG A 25 7.24 13.96 4.01
C ARG A 25 5.82 13.58 4.40
N PHE A 26 5.50 13.44 5.68
CA PHE A 26 4.20 12.97 6.17
C PHE A 26 3.49 13.98 7.06
N HIS A 27 2.16 13.94 7.05
CA HIS A 27 1.34 14.65 8.03
C HIS A 27 1.26 13.84 9.33
N PHE A 28 1.70 14.43 10.44
CA PHE A 28 1.53 13.86 11.78
C PHE A 28 0.32 14.50 12.46
N PRO A 29 -0.62 13.70 13.01
CA PRO A 29 -1.76 14.24 13.74
C PRO A 29 -1.35 15.07 14.95
N VAL A 30 -2.08 16.16 15.18
CA VAL A 30 -2.05 16.95 16.41
C VAL A 30 -3.44 16.88 17.02
N ILE A 31 -3.57 16.22 18.17
CA ILE A 31 -4.83 16.01 18.87
C ILE A 31 -4.75 16.80 20.18
N GLU A 32 -5.72 17.67 20.43
CA GLU A 32 -5.76 18.54 21.62
C GLU A 32 -4.46 19.37 21.79
N GLY A 33 -3.91 19.85 20.67
CA GLY A 33 -2.67 20.64 20.65
C GLY A 33 -1.39 19.83 20.86
N LYS A 34 -1.46 18.49 21.00
CA LYS A 34 -0.31 17.62 21.21
C LYS A 34 0.00 16.79 19.98
N LYS A 35 1.27 16.71 19.62
CA LYS A 35 1.75 15.83 18.55
C LYS A 35 1.56 14.37 18.96
N CYS A 36 0.84 13.60 18.14
CA CYS A 36 0.63 12.18 18.42
C CYS A 36 1.90 11.35 18.24
N LEU A 37 2.09 10.39 19.15
CA LEU A 37 2.95 9.24 18.94
C LEU A 37 2.13 8.18 18.18
N TYR A 38 2.28 8.18 16.86
CA TYR A 38 1.43 7.39 15.98
C TYR A 38 2.01 6.00 15.71
N PHE A 39 1.62 5.01 16.52
CA PHE A 39 2.09 3.62 16.44
C PHE A 39 1.08 2.65 15.82
N THR A 40 0.20 3.15 14.93
CA THR A 40 -0.83 2.36 14.24
C THR A 40 -0.71 2.42 12.71
N GLY A 41 0.48 2.75 12.21
CA GLY A 41 0.76 2.86 10.77
C GLY A 41 0.58 1.56 9.98
N ASN A 42 0.58 0.42 10.67
CA ASN A 42 0.30 -0.90 10.11
C ASN A 42 -1.19 -1.12 9.77
N SER A 43 -2.09 -0.34 10.38
CA SER A 43 -3.52 -0.38 10.08
C SER A 43 -3.87 0.70 9.05
N LEU A 44 -3.45 1.94 9.31
CA LEU A 44 -3.60 3.05 8.37
C LEU A 44 -2.32 3.90 8.37
N GLY A 45 -1.64 3.95 7.23
CA GLY A 45 -0.45 4.77 7.06
C GLY A 45 -0.76 6.26 7.18
N LEU A 46 0.21 7.04 7.71
CA LEU A 46 0.12 8.50 7.67
C LEU A 46 0.08 8.99 6.22
N GLN A 47 -0.70 10.04 5.97
CA GLN A 47 -0.81 10.64 4.64
C GLN A 47 0.53 11.31 4.24
N PRO A 48 1.13 10.94 3.09
CA PRO A 48 2.19 11.72 2.48
C PRO A 48 1.71 13.13 2.11
N LYS A 49 2.54 14.16 2.35
CA LYS A 49 2.19 15.56 2.04
C LYS A 49 1.92 15.80 0.55
N SER A 50 2.54 15.00 -0.32
CA SER A 50 2.34 15.07 -1.77
C SER A 50 0.99 14.52 -2.23
N THR A 51 0.27 13.75 -1.42
CA THR A 51 -0.98 13.09 -1.85
C THR A 51 -1.99 14.08 -2.44
N LYS A 52 -2.16 15.26 -1.82
CA LYS A 52 -3.09 16.27 -2.31
C LYS A 52 -2.76 16.72 -3.73
N GLU A 53 -1.50 17.00 -4.01
CA GLU A 53 -1.04 17.45 -5.33
C GLU A 53 -1.33 16.40 -6.42
N PHE A 54 -1.06 15.12 -6.14
CA PHE A 54 -1.32 14.06 -7.11
C PHE A 54 -2.81 13.89 -7.40
N VAL A 55 -3.67 13.97 -6.38
CA VAL A 55 -5.13 13.87 -6.55
C VAL A 55 -5.68 15.09 -7.28
N ASP A 56 -5.29 16.29 -6.88
CA ASP A 56 -5.75 17.54 -7.52
C ASP A 56 -5.37 17.58 -9.00
N GLN A 57 -4.20 17.03 -9.39
CA GLN A 57 -3.82 16.90 -10.79
C GLN A 57 -4.79 16.03 -11.59
N GLU A 58 -5.17 14.84 -11.09
CA GLU A 58 -6.12 13.97 -11.80
C GLU A 58 -7.50 14.60 -11.92
N LEU A 59 -7.94 15.30 -10.87
CA LEU A 59 -9.21 16.05 -10.90
C LEU A 59 -9.16 17.20 -11.93
N SER A 60 -8.02 17.88 -12.04
CA SER A 60 -7.81 18.96 -13.02
C SER A 60 -7.80 18.41 -14.45
N ASP A 61 -7.11 17.30 -14.67
CA ASP A 61 -7.06 16.64 -15.99
C ASP A 61 -8.46 16.13 -16.39
N TRP A 62 -9.22 15.59 -15.44
CA TRP A 62 -10.60 15.20 -15.69
C TRP A 62 -11.49 16.39 -16.08
N ALA A 63 -11.38 17.51 -15.36
CA ALA A 63 -12.13 18.72 -15.69
C ALA A 63 -11.77 19.28 -17.07
N ALA A 64 -10.51 19.15 -17.50
CA ALA A 64 -10.02 19.67 -18.77
C ALA A 64 -10.34 18.76 -19.97
N PHE A 65 -10.21 17.45 -19.81
CA PHE A 65 -10.25 16.50 -20.94
C PHE A 65 -11.49 15.59 -20.93
N GLY A 66 -12.19 15.43 -19.81
CA GLY A 66 -13.28 14.45 -19.72
C GLY A 66 -12.80 13.04 -20.06
N VAL A 67 -13.50 12.37 -20.98
CA VAL A 67 -13.14 11.01 -21.46
C VAL A 67 -11.78 10.98 -22.17
N GLU A 68 -11.38 12.08 -22.82
CA GLU A 68 -10.10 12.19 -23.51
C GLU A 68 -8.91 12.10 -22.52
N GLY A 69 -9.16 12.24 -21.22
CA GLY A 69 -8.17 12.00 -20.16
C GLY A 69 -7.60 10.58 -20.16
N HIS A 70 -8.28 9.61 -20.79
CA HIS A 70 -7.70 8.27 -21.00
C HIS A 70 -6.36 8.29 -21.73
N PHE A 71 -6.16 9.27 -22.63
CA PHE A 71 -4.98 9.37 -23.50
C PHE A 71 -4.22 10.70 -23.36
N HIS A 72 -4.91 11.76 -22.93
CA HIS A 72 -4.38 13.13 -22.95
C HIS A 72 -4.12 13.74 -21.57
N SER A 73 -4.48 13.06 -20.47
CA SER A 73 -4.10 13.51 -19.13
C SER A 73 -2.58 13.45 -18.93
N LYS A 74 -2.07 14.10 -17.89
CA LYS A 74 -0.65 14.05 -17.54
C LYS A 74 -0.18 12.64 -17.23
N ARG A 75 -1.07 11.79 -16.72
CA ARG A 75 -0.89 10.35 -16.51
C ARG A 75 -2.04 9.61 -17.19
N PRO A 76 -1.91 9.27 -18.48
CA PRO A 76 -2.97 8.64 -19.26
C PRO A 76 -3.62 7.47 -18.52
N TRP A 77 -4.95 7.53 -18.34
CA TRP A 77 -5.63 6.59 -17.47
C TRP A 77 -5.70 5.16 -18.03
N TYR A 78 -5.59 5.01 -19.36
CA TYR A 78 -5.62 3.68 -20.00
C TYR A 78 -4.46 2.78 -19.51
N ALA A 79 -3.26 3.33 -19.45
CA ALA A 79 -2.05 2.61 -19.03
C ALA A 79 -1.70 2.83 -17.54
N TYR A 80 -2.64 3.33 -16.73
CA TYR A 80 -2.31 3.83 -15.39
C TYR A 80 -1.70 2.77 -14.45
N HIS A 81 -2.16 1.53 -14.59
CA HIS A 81 -1.68 0.40 -13.79
C HIS A 81 -0.19 0.12 -14.00
N GLU A 82 0.36 0.44 -15.17
CA GLU A 82 1.76 0.20 -15.53
C GLU A 82 2.72 1.15 -14.80
N PHE A 83 2.27 2.35 -14.40
CA PHE A 83 3.12 3.35 -13.73
C PHE A 83 3.63 2.90 -12.36
N LEU A 84 2.98 1.90 -11.75
CA LEU A 84 3.34 1.36 -10.43
C LEU A 84 4.07 0.03 -10.51
N THR A 85 4.13 -0.61 -11.68
CA THR A 85 4.62 -1.97 -11.87
C THR A 85 6.06 -2.13 -11.39
N ASP A 86 7.02 -1.40 -11.97
CA ASP A 86 8.45 -1.54 -11.61
C ASP A 86 8.74 -1.28 -10.13
N LYS A 87 8.05 -0.29 -9.55
CA LYS A 87 8.23 0.08 -8.14
C LYS A 87 7.69 -1.00 -7.21
N THR A 88 6.52 -1.55 -7.54
CA THR A 88 5.88 -2.61 -6.75
C THR A 88 6.65 -3.92 -6.91
N ALA A 89 7.06 -4.28 -8.13
CA ALA A 89 7.88 -5.46 -8.41
C ALA A 89 9.18 -5.46 -7.59
N LYS A 90 9.90 -4.33 -7.55
CA LYS A 90 11.08 -4.16 -6.70
C LYS A 90 10.79 -4.32 -5.21
N LEU A 91 9.63 -3.86 -4.74
CA LEU A 91 9.25 -3.93 -3.32
C LEU A 91 8.97 -5.38 -2.87
N VAL A 92 8.32 -6.18 -3.73
CA VAL A 92 7.95 -7.56 -3.41
C VAL A 92 8.96 -8.61 -3.90
N GLY A 93 9.98 -8.20 -4.66
CA GLY A 93 11.03 -9.09 -5.17
C GLY A 93 10.61 -9.93 -6.39
N ALA A 94 9.76 -9.39 -7.25
CA ALA A 94 9.23 -10.05 -8.45
C ALA A 94 9.72 -9.37 -9.74
N GLN A 95 9.47 -10.00 -10.90
CA GLN A 95 9.62 -9.36 -12.21
C GLN A 95 8.47 -8.37 -12.49
N PRO A 96 8.67 -7.35 -13.33
CA PRO A 96 7.61 -6.42 -13.71
C PRO A 96 6.34 -7.11 -14.26
N ASP A 97 6.48 -8.19 -15.02
CA ASP A 97 5.35 -8.93 -15.60
C ASP A 97 4.61 -9.86 -14.62
N GLU A 98 5.10 -9.98 -13.37
CA GLU A 98 4.50 -10.83 -12.33
C GLU A 98 3.60 -10.04 -11.36
N VAL A 99 3.53 -8.70 -11.46
CA VAL A 99 2.84 -7.84 -10.48
C VAL A 99 2.01 -6.75 -11.14
N VAL A 100 0.81 -6.52 -10.62
CA VAL A 100 -0.05 -5.40 -11.01
C VAL A 100 -0.73 -4.80 -9.78
N VAL A 101 -0.86 -3.47 -9.73
CA VAL A 101 -1.63 -2.77 -8.70
C VAL A 101 -3.07 -2.60 -9.19
N THR A 102 -4.00 -3.35 -8.60
CA THR A 102 -5.41 -3.32 -9.00
C THR A 102 -6.33 -3.71 -7.84
N HIS A 103 -7.61 -3.34 -7.95
CA HIS A 103 -8.72 -3.67 -7.03
C HIS A 103 -8.38 -3.52 -5.52
N SER A 104 -9.10 -4.27 -4.68
CA SER A 104 -8.81 -4.42 -3.25
C SER A 104 -8.13 -5.76 -2.96
N LEU A 105 -7.55 -5.91 -1.77
CA LEU A 105 -6.88 -7.15 -1.35
C LEU A 105 -7.79 -8.38 -1.50
N THR A 106 -8.98 -8.35 -0.90
CA THR A 106 -9.91 -9.49 -0.93
C THR A 106 -10.44 -9.77 -2.33
N THR A 107 -10.68 -8.74 -3.15
CA THR A 107 -11.07 -8.93 -4.55
C THR A 107 -9.98 -9.68 -5.33
N ASN A 108 -8.71 -9.27 -5.18
CA ASN A 108 -7.60 -9.95 -5.84
C ASN A 108 -7.45 -11.40 -5.37
N LEU A 109 -7.67 -11.67 -4.07
CA LEU A 109 -7.66 -13.04 -3.55
C LEU A 109 -8.72 -13.92 -4.24
N HIS A 110 -9.96 -13.44 -4.42
CA HIS A 110 -10.97 -14.18 -5.17
C HIS A 110 -10.57 -14.43 -6.63
N LEU A 111 -10.01 -13.43 -7.32
CA LEU A 111 -9.58 -13.58 -8.72
C LEU A 111 -8.47 -14.64 -8.86
N LEU A 112 -7.52 -14.67 -7.91
CA LEU A 112 -6.50 -15.70 -7.83
C LEU A 112 -7.11 -17.07 -7.54
N MET A 113 -8.00 -17.16 -6.55
CA MET A 113 -8.66 -18.42 -6.18
C MET A 113 -9.46 -19.03 -7.33
N VAL A 114 -10.28 -18.24 -8.03
CA VAL A 114 -11.04 -18.69 -9.21
C VAL A 114 -10.11 -19.24 -10.31
N SER A 115 -8.89 -18.72 -10.41
CA SER A 115 -7.92 -19.14 -11.42
C SER A 115 -7.16 -20.39 -11.01
N PHE A 116 -6.63 -20.42 -9.77
CA PHE A 116 -5.67 -21.42 -9.28
C PHE A 116 -6.30 -22.58 -8.50
N TYR A 117 -7.41 -22.36 -7.80
CA TYR A 117 -8.08 -23.42 -7.04
C TYR A 117 -9.00 -24.23 -7.97
N ARG A 118 -8.47 -25.37 -8.46
CA ARG A 118 -9.15 -26.30 -9.36
C ARG A 118 -9.36 -27.65 -8.65
N PRO A 119 -10.37 -27.76 -7.76
CA PRO A 119 -10.51 -28.94 -6.93
C PRO A 119 -10.83 -30.20 -7.74
N THR A 120 -10.22 -31.33 -7.38
CA THR A 120 -10.56 -32.68 -7.85
C THR A 120 -11.05 -33.54 -6.69
N LYS A 121 -11.51 -34.77 -6.96
CA LYS A 121 -11.93 -35.70 -5.89
C LYS A 121 -10.81 -35.99 -4.89
N GLU A 122 -9.57 -36.02 -5.35
CA GLU A 122 -8.39 -36.33 -4.53
C GLU A 122 -7.70 -35.08 -3.98
N ARG A 123 -7.91 -33.90 -4.59
CA ARG A 123 -7.24 -32.64 -4.23
C ARG A 123 -8.23 -31.47 -4.23
N TYR A 124 -8.87 -31.24 -3.09
CA TYR A 124 -9.89 -30.19 -2.91
C TYR A 124 -9.75 -29.42 -1.59
N LYS A 125 -8.71 -29.69 -0.79
CA LYS A 125 -8.55 -29.00 0.50
C LYS A 125 -7.73 -27.73 0.30
N ILE A 126 -8.16 -26.67 0.98
CA ILE A 126 -7.39 -25.43 1.15
C ILE A 126 -6.78 -25.49 2.55
N ILE A 127 -5.49 -25.16 2.66
CA ILE A 127 -4.78 -25.08 3.94
C ILE A 127 -4.65 -23.61 4.29
N CYS A 128 -5.14 -23.23 5.48
CA CYS A 128 -4.98 -21.91 6.07
C CYS A 128 -4.72 -22.03 7.58
N GLU A 129 -4.19 -20.98 8.17
CA GLU A 129 -4.04 -20.84 9.61
C GLU A 129 -5.40 -20.72 10.31
N ALA A 130 -5.51 -21.26 11.52
CA ALA A 130 -6.78 -21.37 12.24
C ALA A 130 -7.45 -20.02 12.60
N LYS A 131 -6.70 -18.92 12.58
CA LYS A 131 -7.20 -17.57 12.91
C LYS A 131 -6.76 -16.57 11.85
N ALA A 132 -7.03 -16.92 10.59
CA ALA A 132 -6.84 -16.02 9.47
C ALA A 132 -7.64 -14.73 9.65
N PHE A 133 -7.21 -13.68 8.95
CA PHE A 133 -7.95 -12.43 8.97
C PHE A 133 -9.37 -12.65 8.41
N PRO A 134 -10.43 -12.04 8.98
CA PRO A 134 -11.80 -12.43 8.66
C PRO A 134 -12.16 -12.38 7.17
N SER A 135 -11.66 -11.39 6.42
CA SER A 135 -11.94 -11.30 4.98
C SER A 135 -11.36 -12.47 4.19
N ASP A 136 -10.19 -12.96 4.57
CA ASP A 136 -9.50 -14.06 3.94
C ASP A 136 -10.29 -15.35 4.22
N GLN A 137 -10.72 -15.55 5.47
CA GLN A 137 -11.58 -16.68 5.83
C GLN A 137 -12.88 -16.70 5.01
N TYR A 138 -13.58 -15.57 4.91
CA TYR A 138 -14.81 -15.49 4.11
C TYR A 138 -14.55 -15.69 2.61
N ALA A 139 -13.39 -15.27 2.10
CA ALA A 139 -13.02 -15.52 0.71
C ALA A 139 -12.75 -17.00 0.41
N LEU A 140 -12.31 -17.77 1.41
CA LEU A 140 -12.13 -19.23 1.28
C LEU A 140 -13.45 -20.01 1.44
N GLU A 141 -14.42 -19.43 2.16
CA GLU A 141 -15.74 -20.04 2.43
C GLU A 141 -16.80 -19.73 1.35
N SER A 142 -16.53 -18.79 0.44
CA SER A 142 -17.48 -18.30 -0.57
C SER A 142 -17.75 -19.25 -1.74
#